data_AF-A0A6P0RTQ5-F1
#
_entry.id   AF-A0A6P0RTQ5-F1
#
_cell.length_a   1.000
_cell.length_b   1.000
_cell.length_c   1.000
_cell.angle_alpha   90.00
_cell.angle_beta   90.00
_cell.angle_gamma   90.00
#
_symmetry.space_group_name_H-M   'P 1'
#
loop_
_entity.id
_entity.type
_entity.pdbx_description
1 polymer ?
#
loop_
_entity_poly.entity_id
_entity_poly.type
_entity_poly.pdbx_seq_one_letter_code
_entity_poly.pdbx_strand_id
1 'polypeptide(L)'
;MNWTQTARNFAEQLQQLSDESLIEKLATKILTQIYELTEAKKRKRALATVSKEIRKIYPNDEVSRPLYFEHTESKDGKPPIYKHIIFKKLTLTTSDWDAVAPDSNREVWLSQQQKNTEVTSQPSLDNMTIHQLNLEEETQQTLEQALEHSLMPLDEFIKQAISVYAKTITGKARKHSEDLSNVPTAELLSDAQWTTHPGRASELTKRAIRAIKFYNANKVGDNADRWCITQSAIASLTGSRQSTIKKILERYLDDISSHNQTYGLNGYSNRKPGKDITEEVDLVELIPNGVD
;
A
#
# COMPACT_ATOMS: atom_id res chain seq x y z
N MET A 1 -42.50 21.75 -6.44
CA MET A 1 -42.61 20.49 -7.21
C MET A 1 -43.82 19.70 -6.74
N ASN A 2 -44.61 19.15 -7.65
CA ASN A 2 -45.80 18.35 -7.31
C ASN A 2 -45.42 16.87 -7.16
N TRP A 3 -44.99 16.49 -5.95
CA TRP A 3 -44.56 15.12 -5.65
C TRP A 3 -45.68 14.07 -5.82
N THR A 4 -46.94 14.47 -5.71
CA THR A 4 -48.08 13.58 -5.95
C THR A 4 -48.14 13.15 -7.41
N GLN A 5 -47.99 14.08 -8.36
CA GLN A 5 -48.01 13.74 -9.79
C GLN A 5 -46.77 12.94 -10.19
N THR A 6 -45.59 13.32 -9.69
CA THR A 6 -44.35 12.57 -9.94
C THR A 6 -44.45 11.13 -9.45
N ALA A 7 -45.03 10.92 -8.26
CA ALA A 7 -45.21 9.58 -7.70
C ALA A 7 -46.19 8.72 -8.49
N ARG A 8 -47.25 9.31 -9.07
CA ARG A 8 -48.21 8.58 -9.93
C ARG A 8 -47.55 8.10 -11.21
N ASN A 9 -46.86 9.00 -11.91
CA ASN A 9 -46.14 8.64 -13.14
C ASN A 9 -45.10 7.55 -12.88
N PHE A 10 -44.42 7.62 -11.74
CA PHE A 10 -43.46 6.60 -11.32
C PHE A 10 -44.13 5.24 -11.05
N ALA A 11 -45.26 5.24 -10.34
CA ALA A 11 -45.97 4.02 -10.04
C ALA A 11 -46.57 3.35 -11.29
N GLU A 12 -47.00 4.13 -12.29
CA GLU A 12 -47.42 3.63 -13.61
C GLU A 12 -46.26 2.96 -14.35
N GLN A 13 -45.06 3.57 -14.35
CA GLN A 13 -43.87 2.96 -14.95
C GLN A 13 -43.48 1.64 -14.27
N LEU A 14 -43.62 1.56 -12.95
CA LEU A 14 -43.33 0.34 -12.20
C LEU A 14 -44.27 -0.81 -12.56
N GLN A 15 -45.54 -0.56 -12.88
CA GLN A 15 -46.48 -1.62 -13.26
C GLN A 15 -46.09 -2.34 -14.55
N GLN A 16 -45.30 -1.70 -15.41
CA GLN A 16 -44.89 -2.24 -16.71
C GLN A 16 -43.56 -3.01 -16.65
N LEU A 17 -42.91 -3.07 -15.47
CA LEU A 17 -41.59 -3.66 -15.32
C LEU A 17 -41.62 -4.94 -14.49
N SER A 18 -40.96 -5.96 -15.02
CA SER A 18 -40.71 -7.24 -14.36
C SER A 18 -39.22 -7.49 -14.07
N ASP A 19 -38.34 -6.56 -14.44
CA ASP A 19 -36.89 -6.66 -14.25
C ASP A 19 -36.45 -5.91 -12.97
N GLU A 20 -35.72 -6.63 -12.11
CA GLU A 20 -35.23 -6.13 -10.82
C GLU A 20 -34.31 -4.91 -10.97
N SER A 21 -33.37 -4.96 -11.91
CA SER A 21 -32.38 -3.90 -12.14
C SER A 21 -33.05 -2.64 -12.68
N LEU A 22 -34.06 -2.78 -13.54
CA LEU A 22 -34.84 -1.63 -14.03
C LEU A 22 -35.69 -1.02 -12.92
N ILE A 23 -36.29 -1.84 -12.06
CA ILE A 23 -37.04 -1.38 -10.89
C ILE A 23 -36.12 -0.63 -9.92
N GLU A 24 -34.92 -1.14 -9.66
CA GLU A 24 -33.94 -0.48 -8.80
C GLU A 24 -33.44 0.84 -9.40
N LYS A 25 -33.13 0.88 -10.70
CA LYS A 25 -32.74 2.12 -11.40
C LYS A 25 -33.84 3.18 -11.32
N LEU A 26 -35.08 2.79 -11.54
CA LEU A 26 -36.21 3.70 -11.42
C LEU A 26 -36.40 4.20 -9.98
N ALA A 27 -36.35 3.32 -8.99
CA ALA A 27 -36.45 3.70 -7.58
C ALA A 27 -35.33 4.67 -7.15
N THR A 28 -34.12 4.46 -7.66
CA THR A 28 -32.97 5.35 -7.43
C THR A 28 -33.19 6.71 -8.10
N LYS A 29 -33.77 6.74 -9.30
CA LYS A 29 -34.10 7.99 -10.03
C LYS A 29 -35.10 8.86 -9.28
N ILE A 30 -36.19 8.28 -8.74
CA ILE A 30 -37.17 9.11 -8.00
C ILE A 30 -36.60 9.63 -6.69
N LEU A 31 -35.77 8.83 -6.00
CA LEU A 31 -35.07 9.27 -4.79
C LEU A 31 -34.10 10.42 -5.09
N THR A 32 -33.30 10.28 -6.16
CA THR A 32 -32.42 11.33 -6.67
C THR A 32 -33.17 12.65 -6.86
N GLN A 33 -34.29 12.61 -7.59
CA GLN A 33 -35.11 13.79 -7.85
C GLN A 33 -35.60 14.44 -6.55
N ILE A 34 -36.02 13.65 -5.56
CA ILE A 34 -36.47 14.19 -4.27
C ILE A 34 -35.33 14.92 -3.56
N TYR A 35 -34.12 14.39 -3.60
CA TYR A 35 -32.95 14.97 -2.93
C TYR A 35 -32.44 16.24 -3.62
N GLU A 36 -32.46 16.26 -4.95
CA GLU A 36 -32.04 17.41 -5.77
C GLU A 36 -33.04 18.56 -5.73
N LEU A 37 -34.34 18.24 -5.81
CA LEU A 37 -35.39 19.23 -6.04
C LEU A 37 -36.15 19.64 -4.77
N THR A 38 -35.77 19.07 -3.62
CA THR A 38 -36.35 19.42 -2.31
C THR A 38 -35.27 19.78 -1.29
N GLU A 39 -35.46 20.94 -0.65
CA GLU A 39 -34.66 21.36 0.50
C GLU A 39 -34.61 20.27 1.59
N ALA A 40 -33.46 20.12 2.25
CA ALA A 40 -33.22 19.06 3.24
C ALA A 40 -34.33 18.93 4.30
N LYS A 41 -34.82 20.05 4.84
CA LYS A 41 -35.88 20.07 5.87
C LYS A 41 -37.24 19.58 5.36
N LYS A 42 -37.47 19.59 4.05
CA LYS A 42 -38.74 19.21 3.39
C LYS A 42 -38.68 17.82 2.72
N ARG A 43 -37.50 17.20 2.60
CA ARG A 43 -37.31 15.87 1.96
C ARG A 43 -38.14 14.78 2.62
N LYS A 44 -38.23 14.76 3.96
CA LYS A 44 -39.07 13.79 4.70
C LYS A 44 -40.54 13.84 4.26
N ARG A 45 -41.07 15.05 4.00
CA ARG A 45 -42.45 15.23 3.53
C ARG A 45 -42.62 14.79 2.08
N ALA A 46 -41.64 15.06 1.22
CA ALA A 46 -41.63 14.59 -0.16
C ALA A 46 -41.59 13.06 -0.23
N LEU A 47 -40.68 12.40 0.50
CA LEU A 47 -40.58 10.95 0.61
C LEU A 47 -41.89 10.32 1.11
N ALA A 48 -42.48 10.89 2.18
CA ALA A 48 -43.76 10.42 2.69
C ALA A 48 -44.89 10.55 1.66
N THR A 49 -44.89 11.60 0.85
CA THR A 49 -45.89 11.82 -0.21
C THR A 49 -45.73 10.80 -1.34
N VAL A 50 -44.50 10.57 -1.80
CA VAL A 50 -44.21 9.56 -2.83
C VAL A 50 -44.54 8.15 -2.34
N SER A 51 -44.12 7.80 -1.12
CA SER A 51 -44.43 6.52 -0.49
C SER A 51 -45.94 6.30 -0.37
N LYS A 52 -46.70 7.34 0.02
CA LYS A 52 -48.16 7.27 0.11
C LYS A 52 -48.83 6.98 -1.22
N GLU A 53 -48.43 7.64 -2.31
CA GLU A 53 -49.03 7.38 -3.63
C GLU A 53 -48.66 6.00 -4.18
N ILE A 54 -47.44 5.53 -3.96
CA ILE A 54 -47.04 4.15 -4.34
C ILE A 54 -47.86 3.13 -3.55
N ARG A 55 -48.13 3.36 -2.26
CA ARG A 55 -48.98 2.49 -1.43
C ARG A 55 -50.43 2.43 -1.87
N LYS A 56 -50.95 3.43 -2.59
CA LYS A 56 -52.31 3.36 -3.14
C LYS A 56 -52.43 2.32 -4.25
N ILE A 57 -51.35 2.14 -5.01
CA ILE A 57 -51.27 1.17 -6.10
C ILE A 57 -50.78 -0.19 -5.57
N TYR A 58 -49.97 -0.16 -4.51
CA TYR A 58 -49.44 -1.33 -3.83
C TYR A 58 -49.78 -1.30 -2.33
N PRO A 59 -51.05 -1.60 -1.98
CA PRO A 59 -51.53 -1.57 -0.60
C PRO A 59 -50.79 -2.59 0.28
N ASN A 60 -50.55 -2.20 1.55
CA ASN A 60 -49.82 -2.99 2.54
C ASN A 60 -50.83 -3.59 3.53
N ASP A 61 -51.70 -4.45 3.02
CA ASP A 61 -52.83 -4.97 3.79
C ASP A 61 -52.44 -6.35 4.32
N GLU A 62 -52.36 -6.47 5.65
CA GLU A 62 -51.97 -7.70 6.36
C GLU A 62 -52.87 -8.92 6.08
N VAL A 63 -54.05 -8.71 5.48
CA VAL A 63 -55.04 -9.76 5.23
C VAL A 63 -54.74 -10.61 3.97
N SER A 64 -53.68 -10.29 3.20
CA SER A 64 -53.24 -11.12 2.07
C SER A 64 -51.86 -11.77 2.32
N ARG A 65 -51.83 -12.83 3.14
CA ARG A 65 -50.69 -13.77 3.17
C ARG A 65 -51.21 -15.14 2.71
N PRO A 66 -50.64 -15.73 1.65
CA PRO A 66 -49.30 -16.31 1.76
C PRO A 66 -48.46 -16.23 0.47
N LEU A 67 -48.19 -15.03 -0.10
CA LEU A 67 -47.40 -14.93 -1.35
C LEU A 67 -46.51 -13.66 -1.48
N TYR A 68 -46.31 -12.87 -0.42
CA TYR A 68 -45.64 -11.56 -0.56
C TYR A 68 -44.25 -11.43 0.08
N PHE A 69 -43.67 -12.54 0.53
CA PHE A 69 -42.30 -12.60 1.00
C PHE A 69 -41.65 -13.93 0.62
N GLU A 70 -41.62 -14.29 -0.67
CA GLU A 70 -40.89 -15.49 -1.10
C GLU A 70 -40.03 -15.22 -2.35
N HIS A 71 -38.72 -15.28 -2.09
CA HIS A 71 -37.59 -15.76 -2.90
C HIS A 71 -37.30 -15.18 -4.30
N THR A 72 -36.01 -14.91 -4.51
CA THR A 72 -35.29 -14.71 -5.78
C THR A 72 -35.29 -15.96 -6.68
N GLU A 73 -36.03 -17.01 -6.33
CA GLU A 73 -36.20 -18.21 -7.15
C GLU A 73 -37.69 -18.43 -7.41
N SER A 74 -38.07 -18.30 -8.67
CA SER A 74 -39.41 -18.57 -9.19
C SER A 74 -39.84 -19.99 -8.80
N LYS A 75 -40.77 -20.10 -7.84
CA LYS A 75 -41.64 -21.27 -7.71
C LYS A 75 -43.03 -20.89 -8.23
N ASP A 76 -43.55 -21.77 -9.09
CA ASP A 76 -44.92 -21.78 -9.61
C ASP A 76 -45.31 -20.70 -10.63
N GLY A 77 -44.41 -20.41 -11.60
CA GLY A 77 -44.80 -19.76 -12.86
C GLY A 77 -45.42 -18.36 -12.72
N LYS A 78 -45.31 -17.73 -11.55
CA LYS A 78 -45.72 -16.36 -11.31
C LYS A 78 -44.52 -15.44 -11.51
N PRO A 79 -44.67 -14.31 -12.21
CA PRO A 79 -43.57 -13.37 -12.40
C PRO A 79 -43.10 -12.87 -11.03
N PRO A 80 -41.78 -12.81 -10.78
CA PRO A 80 -41.24 -12.29 -9.53
C PRO A 80 -41.66 -10.83 -9.37
N ILE A 81 -42.19 -10.50 -8.20
CA ILE A 81 -42.69 -9.16 -7.91
C ILE A 81 -41.75 -8.49 -6.89
N TYR A 82 -40.89 -7.60 -7.37
CA TYR A 82 -39.83 -6.92 -6.61
C TYR A 82 -40.32 -5.78 -5.70
N LYS A 83 -41.50 -5.96 -5.08
CA LYS A 83 -42.20 -4.97 -4.24
C LYS A 83 -41.38 -4.51 -3.02
N HIS A 84 -40.52 -5.37 -2.49
CA HIS A 84 -39.72 -5.08 -1.29
C HIS A 84 -38.57 -4.09 -1.55
N ILE A 85 -38.05 -4.00 -2.79
CA ILE A 85 -36.89 -3.18 -3.15
C ILE A 85 -37.24 -1.69 -3.12
N ILE A 86 -38.40 -1.33 -3.69
CA ILE A 86 -38.85 0.07 -3.78
C ILE A 86 -39.09 0.63 -2.38
N PHE A 87 -39.79 -0.11 -1.52
CA PHE A 87 -40.05 0.35 -0.15
C PHE A 87 -38.79 0.36 0.71
N LYS A 88 -37.90 -0.64 0.59
CA LYS A 88 -36.60 -0.64 1.26
C LYS A 88 -35.84 0.65 0.96
N LYS A 89 -35.76 1.06 -0.31
CA LYS A 89 -35.04 2.27 -0.74
C LYS A 89 -35.76 3.57 -0.31
N LEU A 90 -37.10 3.60 -0.34
CA LEU A 90 -37.89 4.77 0.09
C LEU A 90 -37.94 4.98 1.60
N THR A 91 -37.58 3.97 2.40
CA THR A 91 -37.51 4.05 3.87
C THR A 91 -36.09 4.17 4.42
N LEU A 92 -35.06 4.21 3.56
CA LEU A 92 -33.69 4.43 4.02
C LEU A 92 -33.57 5.77 4.74
N THR A 93 -32.88 5.78 5.88
CA THR A 93 -32.52 7.04 6.54
C THR A 93 -31.54 7.82 5.66
N THR A 94 -31.35 9.11 5.89
CA THR A 94 -30.35 9.91 5.16
C THR A 94 -28.97 9.23 5.21
N SER A 95 -28.60 8.72 6.39
CA SER A 95 -27.34 7.98 6.61
C SER A 95 -27.28 6.66 5.85
N ASP A 96 -28.39 5.93 5.73
CA ASP A 96 -28.42 4.68 4.95
C ASP A 96 -28.45 4.97 3.44
N TRP A 97 -28.95 6.13 3.03
CA TRP A 97 -28.88 6.58 1.65
C TRP A 97 -27.45 6.95 1.25
N ASP A 98 -26.71 7.60 2.16
CA ASP A 98 -25.28 7.90 1.99
C ASP A 98 -24.44 6.63 1.79
N ALA A 99 -24.93 5.47 2.24
CA ALA A 99 -24.27 4.17 2.09
C ALA A 99 -24.66 3.38 0.82
N VAL A 100 -25.80 3.69 0.17
CA VAL A 100 -26.37 2.84 -0.91
C VAL A 100 -26.63 3.59 -2.24
N ALA A 101 -26.40 4.91 -2.32
CA ALA A 101 -26.56 5.64 -3.58
C ALA A 101 -25.31 5.54 -4.47
N PRO A 102 -25.42 5.11 -5.75
CA PRO A 102 -24.30 5.08 -6.68
C PRO A 102 -23.90 6.48 -7.13
N ASP A 103 -22.60 6.65 -7.37
CA ASP A 103 -21.76 7.86 -7.34
C ASP A 103 -22.15 9.13 -8.14
N SER A 104 -23.27 9.19 -8.87
CA SER A 104 -23.53 10.34 -9.77
C SER A 104 -24.08 11.60 -9.09
N ASN A 105 -24.85 11.49 -8.00
CA ASN A 105 -25.42 12.67 -7.32
C ASN A 105 -24.50 13.23 -6.22
N ARG A 106 -23.43 12.50 -5.91
CA ARG A 106 -22.38 12.89 -4.98
C ARG A 106 -21.63 14.11 -5.51
N GLU A 107 -21.35 14.15 -6.81
CA GLU A 107 -20.60 15.24 -7.45
C GLU A 107 -21.37 16.56 -7.46
N VAL A 108 -22.69 16.52 -7.71
CA VAL A 108 -23.55 17.72 -7.74
C VAL A 108 -23.78 18.29 -6.33
N TRP A 109 -23.89 17.45 -5.31
CA TRP A 109 -24.00 17.91 -3.93
C TRP A 109 -22.66 18.38 -3.35
N LEU A 110 -21.55 17.69 -3.67
CA LEU A 110 -20.20 18.14 -3.31
C LEU A 110 -19.87 19.50 -3.93
N SER A 111 -20.22 19.72 -5.20
CA SER A 111 -20.01 21.01 -5.87
C SER A 111 -20.90 22.14 -5.31
N GLN A 112 -22.05 21.82 -4.71
CA GLN A 112 -22.86 22.78 -3.96
C GLN A 112 -22.35 23.06 -2.53
N GLN A 113 -21.68 22.10 -1.88
CA GLN A 113 -21.03 22.28 -0.57
C GLN A 113 -19.67 23.00 -0.67
N GLN A 114 -18.94 22.83 -1.79
CA GLN A 114 -17.61 23.42 -2.03
C GLN A 114 -17.61 24.95 -2.23
N LYS A 115 -18.77 25.62 -2.31
CA LYS A 115 -18.83 27.09 -2.27
C LYS A 115 -18.67 27.69 -0.87
N ASN A 116 -18.67 26.89 0.21
CA ASN A 116 -18.71 27.44 1.57
C ASN A 116 -17.72 26.83 2.58
N THR A 117 -16.77 25.99 2.18
CA THR A 117 -15.68 25.59 3.10
C THR A 117 -14.46 25.12 2.31
N GLU A 118 -13.33 25.81 2.46
CA GLU A 118 -12.03 25.29 2.07
C GLU A 118 -11.74 24.01 2.86
N VAL A 119 -11.34 22.94 2.15
CA VAL A 119 -10.32 21.92 2.50
C VAL A 119 -10.65 20.54 1.88
N THR A 120 -9.76 20.14 0.95
CA THR A 120 -9.40 18.80 0.42
C THR A 120 -10.42 17.95 -0.35
N SER A 121 -10.46 18.16 -1.66
CA SER A 121 -10.77 17.11 -2.65
C SER A 121 -9.58 16.14 -2.74
N GLN A 122 -9.84 14.83 -2.73
CA GLN A 122 -8.83 13.85 -3.14
C GLN A 122 -8.53 14.05 -4.65
N PRO A 123 -7.25 14.12 -5.06
CA PRO A 123 -6.91 14.23 -6.48
C PRO A 123 -7.22 12.90 -7.18
N SER A 124 -8.13 12.93 -8.16
CA SER A 124 -8.23 11.88 -9.17
C SER A 124 -7.16 12.13 -10.23
N LEU A 125 -6.33 11.13 -10.50
CA LEU A 125 -5.24 11.20 -11.49
C LEU A 125 -5.77 11.29 -12.93
N ASP A 126 -7.02 10.88 -13.18
CA ASP A 126 -7.53 10.64 -14.53
C ASP A 126 -7.76 11.92 -15.36
N ASN A 127 -7.75 13.10 -14.72
CA ASN A 127 -7.90 14.40 -15.38
C ASN A 127 -6.71 15.36 -15.13
N MET A 128 -5.57 14.83 -14.68
CA MET A 128 -4.42 15.67 -14.34
C MET A 128 -3.70 16.18 -15.60
N THR A 129 -3.27 17.43 -15.55
CA THR A 129 -2.32 18.00 -16.51
C THR A 129 -0.95 18.20 -15.87
N ILE A 130 0.10 18.23 -16.68
CA ILE A 130 1.48 18.36 -16.20
C ILE A 130 1.65 19.62 -15.32
N HIS A 131 1.03 20.74 -15.71
CA HIS A 131 1.11 22.00 -14.95
C HIS A 131 0.47 21.92 -13.55
N GLN A 132 -0.46 20.99 -13.31
CA GLN A 132 -1.08 20.80 -12.00
C GLN A 132 -0.16 20.08 -11.00
N LEU A 133 0.95 19.49 -11.46
CA LEU A 133 1.95 18.87 -10.61
C LEU A 133 2.88 19.88 -9.93
N ASN A 134 2.84 21.16 -10.33
CA ASN A 134 3.69 22.22 -9.80
C ASN A 134 5.18 21.82 -9.74
N LEU A 135 5.68 21.25 -10.83
CA LEU A 135 7.05 20.77 -10.96
C LEU A 135 7.99 21.93 -11.31
N GLU A 136 9.26 21.80 -10.92
CA GLU A 136 10.33 22.66 -11.44
C GLU A 136 10.52 22.44 -12.95
N GLU A 137 10.93 23.49 -13.67
CA GLU A 137 11.00 23.52 -15.13
C GLU A 137 11.80 22.35 -15.73
N GLU A 138 12.95 22.01 -15.13
CA GLU A 138 13.79 20.89 -15.55
C GLU A 138 13.07 19.53 -15.41
N THR A 139 12.35 19.34 -14.29
CA THR A 139 11.59 18.11 -14.04
C THR A 139 10.40 18.00 -14.98
N GLN A 140 9.76 19.14 -15.27
CA GLN A 140 8.66 19.21 -16.22
C GLN A 140 9.11 18.81 -17.63
N GLN A 141 10.20 19.39 -18.13
CA GLN A 141 10.75 19.05 -19.45
C GLN A 141 11.13 17.56 -19.54
N THR A 142 11.73 17.02 -18.48
CA THR A 142 12.09 15.60 -18.41
C THR A 142 10.84 14.70 -18.48
N LEU A 143 9.76 15.08 -17.78
CA LEU A 143 8.49 14.36 -17.80
C LEU A 143 7.82 14.43 -19.18
N GLU A 144 7.81 15.60 -19.82
CA GLU A 144 7.27 15.79 -21.17
C GLU A 144 7.98 14.89 -22.19
N GLN A 145 9.32 14.87 -22.17
CA GLN A 145 10.12 13.97 -23.01
C GLN A 145 9.83 12.49 -22.73
N ALA A 146 9.69 12.11 -21.46
CA ALA A 146 9.39 10.73 -21.09
C ALA A 146 8.01 10.27 -21.57
N LEU A 147 7.00 11.16 -21.53
CA LEU A 147 5.66 10.88 -22.06
C LEU A 147 5.67 10.76 -23.58
N GLU A 148 6.40 11.64 -24.27
CA GLU A 148 6.57 11.58 -25.74
C GLU A 148 7.24 10.27 -26.17
N HIS A 149 8.28 9.83 -25.46
CA HIS A 149 8.98 8.58 -25.76
C HIS A 149 8.20 7.32 -25.38
N SER A 150 7.45 7.35 -24.28
CA SER A 150 6.70 6.18 -23.81
C SER A 150 5.34 6.01 -24.48
N LEU A 151 4.83 7.05 -25.15
CA LEU A 151 3.48 7.10 -25.74
C LEU A 151 2.37 6.76 -24.73
N MET A 152 2.61 7.06 -23.46
CA MET A 152 1.74 6.74 -22.34
C MET A 152 1.00 7.99 -21.86
N PRO A 153 -0.31 7.91 -21.54
CA PRO A 153 -1.00 9.04 -20.92
C PRO A 153 -0.44 9.35 -19.53
N LEU A 154 -0.51 10.62 -19.11
CA LEU A 154 0.12 11.10 -17.89
C LEU A 154 -0.32 10.33 -16.63
N ASP A 155 -1.60 9.99 -16.52
CA ASP A 155 -2.14 9.28 -15.37
C ASP A 155 -1.56 7.87 -15.25
N GLU A 156 -1.45 7.14 -16.37
CA GLU A 156 -0.86 5.81 -16.42
C GLU A 156 0.65 5.87 -16.14
N PHE A 157 1.33 6.89 -16.67
CA PHE A 157 2.75 7.13 -16.39
C PHE A 157 2.99 7.39 -14.90
N ILE A 158 2.19 8.24 -14.27
CA ILE A 158 2.29 8.53 -12.83
C ILE A 158 1.97 7.26 -12.02
N LYS A 159 0.89 6.53 -12.33
CA LYS A 159 0.53 5.28 -11.65
C LYS A 159 1.68 4.27 -11.73
N GLN A 160 2.29 4.12 -12.90
CA GLN A 160 3.41 3.22 -13.11
C GLN A 160 4.68 3.68 -12.38
N ALA A 161 5.02 4.96 -12.46
CA ALA A 161 6.17 5.54 -11.77
C ALA A 161 6.05 5.38 -10.24
N ILE A 162 4.87 5.69 -9.68
CA ILE A 162 4.56 5.47 -8.27
C ILE A 162 4.67 3.99 -7.92
N SER A 163 4.09 3.09 -8.72
CA SER A 163 4.12 1.65 -8.47
C SER A 163 5.55 1.11 -8.46
N VAL A 164 6.37 1.46 -9.45
CA VAL A 164 7.77 1.03 -9.55
C VAL A 164 8.59 1.57 -8.38
N TYR A 165 8.44 2.86 -8.07
CA TYR A 165 9.19 3.49 -6.99
C TYR A 165 8.76 2.98 -5.61
N ALA A 166 7.46 2.81 -5.38
CA ALA A 166 6.91 2.22 -4.15
C ALA A 166 7.36 0.78 -3.96
N LYS A 167 7.32 -0.07 -4.99
CA LYS A 167 7.88 -1.44 -4.97
C LYS A 167 9.37 -1.43 -4.64
N THR A 168 10.11 -0.46 -5.18
CA THR A 168 11.54 -0.30 -4.90
C THR A 168 11.80 0.06 -3.44
N ILE A 169 11.08 1.04 -2.90
CA ILE A 169 11.21 1.46 -1.49
C ILE A 169 10.81 0.31 -0.56
N THR A 170 9.63 -0.27 -0.77
CA THR A 170 9.10 -1.35 0.08
C THR A 170 9.94 -2.62 -0.01
N GLY A 171 10.42 -2.98 -1.21
CA GLY A 171 11.34 -4.08 -1.40
C GLY A 171 12.68 -3.87 -0.69
N LYS A 172 13.24 -2.66 -0.76
CA LYS A 172 14.44 -2.30 0.02
C LYS A 172 14.19 -2.38 1.52
N ALA A 173 13.06 -1.84 2.00
CA ALA A 173 12.69 -1.86 3.41
C ALA A 173 12.53 -3.29 3.95
N ARG A 174 11.86 -4.17 3.19
CA ARG A 174 11.71 -5.59 3.54
C ARG A 174 13.07 -6.29 3.66
N LYS A 175 13.95 -6.11 2.67
CA LYS A 175 15.32 -6.64 2.73
C LYS A 175 16.11 -6.08 3.91
N HIS A 176 15.90 -4.82 4.28
CA HIS A 176 16.52 -4.26 5.49
C HIS A 176 16.07 -4.93 6.78
N SER A 177 14.87 -5.51 6.81
CA SER A 177 14.34 -6.25 7.96
C SER A 177 14.67 -7.74 7.96
N GLU A 178 15.27 -8.27 6.89
CA GLU A 178 15.69 -9.67 6.82
C GLU A 178 16.90 -9.92 7.72
N ASP A 179 16.78 -10.90 8.62
CA ASP A 179 17.89 -11.36 9.44
C ASP A 179 18.77 -12.32 8.63
N LEU A 180 20.04 -11.93 8.45
CA LEU A 180 21.02 -12.71 7.71
C LEU A 180 21.83 -13.66 8.59
N SER A 181 21.59 -13.70 9.91
CA SER A 181 22.36 -14.52 10.85
C SER A 181 22.40 -16.01 10.44
N ASN A 182 21.30 -16.54 9.93
CA ASN A 182 21.19 -17.94 9.50
C ASN A 182 21.75 -18.21 8.10
N VAL A 183 22.02 -17.17 7.29
CA VAL A 183 22.57 -17.35 5.94
C VAL A 183 24.03 -17.80 6.07
N PRO A 184 24.46 -18.88 5.39
CA PRO A 184 25.85 -19.33 5.43
C PRO A 184 26.84 -18.25 4.97
N THR A 185 28.00 -18.20 5.61
CA THR A 185 29.05 -17.21 5.29
C THR A 185 29.54 -17.34 3.86
N ALA A 186 29.69 -18.57 3.37
CA ALA A 186 30.07 -18.83 1.98
C ALA A 186 29.08 -18.21 0.97
N GLU A 187 27.78 -18.33 1.25
CA GLU A 187 26.73 -17.73 0.41
C GLU A 187 26.76 -16.20 0.48
N LEU A 188 26.92 -15.62 1.69
CA LEU A 188 27.05 -14.18 1.81
C LEU A 188 28.29 -13.64 1.07
N LEU A 189 29.39 -14.39 0.99
CA LEU A 189 30.58 -13.96 0.28
C LEU A 189 30.45 -14.04 -1.24
N SER A 190 29.83 -15.09 -1.77
CA SER A 190 29.93 -15.46 -3.19
C SER A 190 28.64 -15.39 -4.00
N ASP A 191 27.46 -15.44 -3.36
CA ASP A 191 26.19 -15.50 -4.08
C ASP A 191 25.76 -14.10 -4.57
N ALA A 192 25.37 -14.05 -5.85
CA ALA A 192 24.80 -12.88 -6.49
C ALA A 192 23.52 -12.38 -5.80
N GLN A 193 22.72 -13.29 -5.24
CA GLN A 193 21.50 -12.95 -4.49
C GLN A 193 21.80 -12.00 -3.34
N TRP A 194 22.88 -12.25 -2.60
CA TRP A 194 23.22 -11.50 -1.40
C TRP A 194 24.08 -10.27 -1.69
N THR A 195 24.79 -10.24 -2.82
CA THR A 195 25.73 -9.17 -3.17
C THR A 195 25.12 -7.77 -3.10
N THR A 196 23.85 -7.62 -3.48
CA THR A 196 23.11 -6.35 -3.44
C THR A 196 22.23 -6.18 -2.19
N HIS A 197 22.26 -7.15 -1.28
CA HIS A 197 21.44 -7.12 -0.08
C HIS A 197 21.96 -6.06 0.91
N PRO A 198 21.10 -5.15 1.41
CA PRO A 198 21.52 -4.04 2.25
C PRO A 198 22.14 -4.48 3.59
N GLY A 199 21.69 -5.61 4.13
CA GLY A 199 22.22 -6.18 5.39
C GLY A 199 23.56 -6.93 5.25
N ARG A 200 23.97 -7.30 4.03
CA ARG A 200 25.13 -8.20 3.79
C ARG A 200 26.41 -7.67 4.43
N ALA A 201 26.74 -6.41 4.18
CA ALA A 201 27.97 -5.81 4.68
C ALA A 201 28.00 -5.73 6.22
N SER A 202 26.85 -5.48 6.85
CA SER A 202 26.74 -5.44 8.31
C SER A 202 27.01 -6.81 8.91
N GLU A 203 26.37 -7.85 8.36
CA GLU A 203 26.50 -9.21 8.87
C GLU A 203 27.92 -9.77 8.63
N LEU A 204 28.48 -9.60 7.43
CA LEU A 204 29.86 -10.01 7.15
C LEU A 204 30.89 -9.26 8.00
N THR A 205 30.66 -7.97 8.31
CA THR A 205 31.53 -7.21 9.23
C THR A 205 31.48 -7.80 10.64
N LYS A 206 30.29 -8.11 11.16
CA LYS A 206 30.11 -8.76 12.47
C LYS A 206 30.85 -10.11 12.51
N ARG A 207 30.71 -10.93 11.46
CA ARG A 207 31.40 -12.23 11.35
C ARG A 207 32.91 -12.06 11.26
N ALA A 208 33.40 -11.10 10.49
CA ALA A 208 34.84 -10.85 10.36
C ALA A 208 35.48 -10.38 11.67
N ILE A 209 34.80 -9.54 12.45
CA ILE A 209 35.24 -9.18 13.81
C ILE A 209 35.37 -10.44 14.67
N ARG A 210 34.34 -11.29 14.68
CA ARG A 210 34.35 -12.54 15.45
C ARG A 210 35.46 -13.49 15.00
N ALA A 211 35.65 -13.67 13.70
CA ALA A 211 36.67 -14.54 13.14
C ALA A 211 38.08 -14.09 13.54
N ILE A 212 38.39 -12.78 13.46
CA ILE A 212 39.69 -12.25 13.90
C ILE A 212 39.87 -12.47 15.41
N LYS A 213 38.84 -12.21 16.22
CA LYS A 213 38.90 -12.45 17.67
C LYS A 213 39.18 -13.93 17.97
N PHE A 214 38.47 -14.84 17.31
CA PHE A 214 38.64 -16.28 17.46
C PHE A 214 40.03 -16.74 16.99
N TYR A 215 40.47 -16.31 15.82
CA TYR A 215 41.78 -16.63 15.26
C TYR A 215 42.90 -16.21 16.21
N ASN A 216 42.90 -14.95 16.64
CA ASN A 216 43.89 -14.46 17.60
C ASN A 216 43.84 -15.33 18.87
N ALA A 217 42.68 -15.48 19.50
CA ALA A 217 42.58 -16.18 20.78
C ALA A 217 42.98 -17.66 20.73
N ASN A 218 42.66 -18.38 19.64
CA ASN A 218 42.69 -19.85 19.63
C ASN A 218 43.66 -20.47 18.61
N LYS A 219 44.03 -19.74 17.55
CA LYS A 219 44.87 -20.28 16.46
C LYS A 219 46.30 -19.75 16.49
N VAL A 220 46.54 -18.66 17.23
CA VAL A 220 47.84 -17.97 17.24
C VAL A 220 48.57 -18.15 18.57
N GLY A 221 49.80 -18.68 18.51
CA GLY A 221 50.69 -18.83 19.67
C GLY A 221 51.50 -17.56 20.00
N ASP A 222 51.94 -16.81 18.99
CA ASP A 222 52.76 -15.60 19.17
C ASP A 222 51.97 -14.32 18.88
N ASN A 223 52.14 -13.28 19.69
CA ASN A 223 51.52 -11.97 19.47
C ASN A 223 51.90 -11.37 18.12
N ALA A 224 53.09 -11.69 17.59
CA ALA A 224 53.55 -11.23 16.28
C ALA A 224 52.67 -11.70 15.11
N ASP A 225 51.94 -12.80 15.26
CA ASP A 225 51.07 -13.38 14.24
C ASP A 225 49.59 -12.93 14.36
N ARG A 226 49.25 -12.17 15.41
CA ARG A 226 47.88 -11.68 15.62
C ARG A 226 47.54 -10.54 14.67
N TRP A 227 46.27 -10.48 14.28
CA TRP A 227 45.73 -9.44 13.43
C TRP A 227 44.97 -8.39 14.25
N CYS A 228 45.29 -7.13 14.02
CA CYS A 228 44.54 -5.99 14.54
C CYS A 228 43.23 -5.85 13.76
N ILE A 229 42.12 -5.67 14.47
CA ILE A 229 40.83 -5.42 13.84
C ILE A 229 40.81 -3.97 13.34
N THR A 230 40.90 -3.79 12.02
CA THR A 230 40.87 -2.49 11.35
C THR A 230 39.90 -2.49 10.18
N GLN A 231 39.50 -1.30 9.72
CA GLN A 231 38.65 -1.14 8.54
C GLN A 231 39.22 -1.85 7.30
N SER A 232 40.54 -1.78 7.08
CA SER A 232 41.18 -2.43 5.93
C SER A 232 41.19 -3.95 6.05
N ALA A 233 41.48 -4.49 7.24
CA ALA A 233 41.45 -5.94 7.49
C ALA A 233 40.06 -6.53 7.23
N ILE A 234 39.02 -5.87 7.75
CA ILE A 234 37.62 -6.26 7.51
C ILE A 234 37.26 -6.14 6.03
N ALA A 235 37.74 -5.11 5.33
CA ALA A 235 37.49 -4.94 3.91
C ALA A 235 38.10 -6.10 3.09
N SER A 236 39.32 -6.51 3.41
CA SER A 236 39.98 -7.65 2.77
C SER A 236 39.19 -8.95 2.96
N LEU A 237 38.70 -9.22 4.18
CA LEU A 237 37.95 -10.45 4.49
C LEU A 237 36.54 -10.49 3.90
N THR A 238 35.88 -9.35 3.77
CA THR A 238 34.45 -9.29 3.43
C THR A 238 34.16 -8.85 1.99
N GLY A 239 35.17 -8.29 1.31
CA GLY A 239 35.01 -7.60 0.02
C GLY A 239 34.09 -6.38 0.06
N SER A 240 33.69 -5.92 1.26
CA SER A 240 32.75 -4.81 1.41
C SER A 240 33.44 -3.45 1.28
N ARG A 241 32.67 -2.44 0.85
CA ARG A 241 33.21 -1.08 0.68
C ARG A 241 33.66 -0.51 2.02
N GLN A 242 34.87 0.05 2.02
CA GLN A 242 35.51 0.66 3.19
C GLN A 242 34.65 1.73 3.90
N SER A 243 33.96 2.59 3.14
CA SER A 243 33.07 3.61 3.69
C SER A 243 31.85 3.04 4.42
N THR A 244 31.31 1.92 3.94
CA THR A 244 30.23 1.19 4.59
C THR A 244 30.72 0.52 5.86
N ILE A 245 31.88 -0.15 5.80
CA ILE A 245 32.50 -0.80 6.95
C ILE A 245 32.75 0.21 8.06
N LYS A 246 33.33 1.38 7.75
CA LYS A 246 33.59 2.43 8.74
C LYS A 246 32.37 2.75 9.61
N LYS A 247 31.21 2.96 8.97
CA LYS A 247 29.94 3.25 9.66
C LYS A 247 29.44 2.07 10.52
N ILE A 248 29.71 0.84 10.10
CA ILE A 248 29.32 -0.35 10.86
C ILE A 248 30.23 -0.50 12.08
N LEU A 249 31.55 -0.30 11.93
CA LEU A 249 32.53 -0.43 12.99
C LEU A 249 32.31 0.56 14.15
N GLU A 250 31.70 1.71 13.90
CA GLU A 250 31.30 2.67 14.96
C GLU A 250 30.44 1.99 16.04
N ARG A 251 29.64 0.98 15.68
CA ARG A 251 28.78 0.23 16.63
C ARG A 251 29.56 -0.78 17.50
N TYR A 252 30.78 -1.13 17.09
CA TYR A 252 31.63 -2.12 17.73
C TYR A 252 32.92 -1.50 18.29
N LEU A 253 32.99 -0.16 18.38
CA LEU A 253 34.22 0.56 18.69
C LEU A 253 34.83 0.13 20.02
N ASP A 254 34.02 0.00 21.07
CA ASP A 254 34.50 -0.38 22.41
C ASP A 254 35.01 -1.82 22.43
N ASP A 255 34.29 -2.76 21.79
CA ASP A 255 34.68 -4.17 21.70
C ASP A 255 36.00 -4.33 20.90
N ILE A 256 36.11 -3.63 19.78
CA ILE A 256 37.30 -3.63 18.93
C ILE A 256 38.49 -3.01 19.68
N SER A 257 38.27 -1.88 20.35
CA SER A 257 39.31 -1.19 21.11
C SER A 257 39.80 -2.05 22.27
N SER A 258 38.89 -2.67 23.00
CA SER A 258 39.20 -3.61 24.09
C SER A 258 40.00 -4.81 23.59
N HIS A 259 39.59 -5.44 22.50
CA HIS A 259 40.32 -6.56 21.89
C HIS A 259 41.72 -6.15 21.43
N ASN A 260 41.83 -5.06 20.67
CA ASN A 260 43.13 -4.59 20.17
C ASN A 260 44.06 -4.20 21.33
N GLN A 261 43.54 -3.55 22.37
CA GLN A 261 44.32 -3.18 23.56
C GLN A 261 44.79 -4.41 24.35
N THR A 262 43.96 -5.45 24.46
CA THR A 262 44.30 -6.71 25.15
C THR A 262 45.58 -7.34 24.62
N TYR A 263 45.82 -7.24 23.31
CA TYR A 263 46.99 -7.79 22.64
C TYR A 263 48.03 -6.73 22.23
N GLY A 264 47.85 -5.46 22.64
CA GLY A 264 48.72 -4.35 22.25
C GLY A 264 48.79 -4.10 20.74
N LEU A 265 47.71 -4.41 20.01
CA LEU A 265 47.66 -4.37 18.55
C LEU A 265 47.33 -2.97 18.04
N ASN A 266 47.96 -2.60 16.92
CA ASN A 266 47.67 -1.36 16.21
C ASN A 266 47.72 -1.60 14.69
N GLY A 267 47.47 -0.58 13.87
CA GLY A 267 47.43 -0.71 12.41
C GLY A 267 48.74 -1.24 11.79
N TYR A 268 49.90 -1.02 12.44
CA TYR A 268 51.18 -1.56 11.97
C TYR A 268 51.33 -3.05 12.25
N SER A 269 50.62 -3.59 13.25
CA SER A 269 50.61 -5.03 13.53
C SER A 269 50.13 -5.86 12.33
N ASN A 270 49.36 -5.26 11.41
CA ASN A 270 48.89 -5.92 10.18
C ASN A 270 49.92 -5.89 9.04
N ARG A 271 51.06 -5.22 9.20
CA ARG A 271 52.14 -5.20 8.20
C ARG A 271 53.04 -6.40 8.41
N LYS A 272 52.63 -7.54 7.85
CA LYS A 272 53.36 -8.80 7.95
C LYS A 272 53.93 -9.18 6.57
N PRO A 273 55.26 -9.22 6.37
CA PRO A 273 55.83 -9.59 5.09
C PRO A 273 55.41 -11.01 4.68
N GLY A 274 54.86 -11.14 3.47
CA GLY A 274 54.47 -12.44 2.90
C GLY A 274 53.25 -13.10 3.53
N LYS A 275 52.47 -12.38 4.35
CA LYS A 275 51.23 -12.88 4.96
C LYS A 275 50.05 -12.00 4.58
N ASP A 276 48.98 -12.61 4.09
CA ASP A 276 47.70 -11.95 3.87
C ASP A 276 46.67 -12.46 4.88
N ILE A 277 45.86 -11.54 5.42
CA ILE A 277 44.81 -11.89 6.38
C ILE A 277 43.77 -12.83 5.75
N THR A 278 43.54 -12.75 4.44
CA THR A 278 42.58 -13.59 3.70
C THR A 278 43.04 -15.03 3.54
N GLU A 279 44.35 -15.29 3.71
CA GLU A 279 44.92 -16.63 3.68
C GLU A 279 44.98 -17.26 5.08
N GLU A 280 45.11 -16.44 6.13
CA GLU A 280 45.23 -16.92 7.51
C GLU A 280 43.89 -16.99 8.26
N VAL A 281 42.97 -16.05 8.00
CA VAL A 281 41.67 -15.95 8.68
C VAL A 281 40.57 -16.39 7.71
N ASP A 282 40.35 -17.71 7.63
CA ASP A 282 39.25 -18.26 6.83
C ASP A 282 37.91 -17.95 7.51
N LEU A 283 37.19 -16.97 6.95
CA LEU A 283 35.92 -16.52 7.48
C LEU A 283 34.84 -17.62 7.42
N VAL A 284 34.88 -18.50 6.42
CA VAL A 284 33.91 -19.57 6.22
C VAL A 284 34.15 -20.71 7.21
N GLU A 285 35.41 -21.11 7.39
CA GLU A 285 35.77 -22.16 8.34
C GLU A 285 35.51 -21.70 9.79
N LEU A 286 35.98 -20.50 10.14
CA LEU A 286 35.92 -20.02 11.52
C LEU A 286 34.52 -19.60 11.95
N ILE A 287 33.73 -19.04 11.04
CA ILE A 287 32.39 -18.52 11.31
C ILE A 287 31.46 -18.96 10.17
N PRO A 288 30.96 -20.21 10.16
CA PRO A 288 30.17 -20.73 9.04
C PRO A 288 28.79 -20.05 8.90
N ASN A 289 28.25 -19.52 10.00
CA ASN A 289 27.04 -18.71 10.01
C ASN A 289 27.14 -17.62 11.12
N GLY A 290 26.12 -16.78 11.23
CA GLY A 290 26.06 -15.64 12.15
C GLY A 290 25.38 -15.93 13.50
N VAL A 291 24.97 -17.18 13.72
CA VAL A 291 24.40 -17.68 14.96
C VAL A 291 25.54 -18.22 15.83
N ASP A 292 25.42 -18.06 17.14
CA ASP A 292 26.41 -18.55 18.11
C ASP A 292 26.23 -20.05 18.40
#